data_AF-A0AB34PMX0-F1
#
_entry.id   AF-A0AB34PMX0-F1
#
_cell.length_a   1.000
_cell.length_b   1.000
_cell.length_c   1.000
_cell.angle_alpha   90.00
_cell.angle_beta   90.00
_cell.angle_gamma   90.00
#
_symmetry.space_group_name_H-M   'P 1'
#
loop_
_entity.id
_entity.type
_entity.pdbx_description
1 polymer ?
#
loop_
_entity_poly.entity_id
_entity_poly.type
_entity_poly.pdbx_seq_one_letter_code
_entity_poly.pdbx_strand_id
1 'polypeptide(L)'
;MPTNQPTKFEVPVDLLTPESCISSSRIRAFLKKSRNLTDDTIRPHLNEIEKSKCSQYFEEEIVPQWRVRGEIIDYCSKYSQELRDHTSQGKTVTATKLSYDLPNAEEMTDKFDLRTDPYAYKSYQRRIDEQYAQCDALDNWTQNEKTVEQIIRQQTVEVLNDKCFYQDWMQAFKRASNPKK
;
A
#
# COMPACT_ATOMS: atom_id res chain seq x y z
N MET A 1 6.76 8.81 37.67
CA MET A 1 5.97 8.22 36.58
C MET A 1 6.43 8.90 35.29
N PRO A 2 7.13 8.22 34.38
CA PRO A 2 7.49 8.85 33.13
C PRO A 2 6.21 8.94 32.28
N THR A 3 5.75 10.16 32.05
CA THR A 3 4.76 10.46 31.04
C THR A 3 5.38 10.14 29.69
N ASN A 4 5.09 8.95 29.16
CA ASN A 4 5.31 8.62 27.76
C ASN A 4 4.40 9.52 26.93
N GLN A 5 4.86 10.74 26.64
CA GLN A 5 4.34 11.50 25.52
C GLN A 5 4.62 10.66 24.27
N PRO A 6 3.60 10.31 23.47
CA PRO A 6 3.86 9.66 22.19
C PRO A 6 4.80 10.57 21.41
N THR A 7 5.90 10.02 20.92
CA THR A 7 6.74 10.78 19.99
C THR A 7 5.85 11.15 18.81
N LYS A 8 5.97 12.40 18.34
CA LYS A 8 5.03 13.03 17.38
C LYS A 8 4.80 12.21 16.08
N PHE A 9 5.67 11.23 15.80
CA PHE A 9 5.73 10.50 14.52
C PHE A 9 6.01 9.00 14.66
N GLU A 10 5.43 8.35 15.66
CA GLU A 10 5.40 6.88 15.76
C GLU A 10 4.20 6.28 15.02
N VAL A 11 4.37 5.07 14.49
CA VAL A 11 3.26 4.32 13.90
C VAL A 11 2.33 3.86 15.02
N PRO A 12 1.03 4.18 14.96
CA PRO A 12 0.09 3.66 15.93
C PRO A 12 0.04 2.12 15.88
N VAL A 13 0.42 1.46 16.98
CA VAL A 13 0.55 0.00 17.05
C VAL A 13 -0.77 -0.72 16.78
N ASP A 14 -1.89 -0.07 17.06
CA ASP A 14 -3.25 -0.54 16.79
C ASP A 14 -3.57 -0.65 15.28
N LEU A 15 -2.83 0.05 14.42
CA LEU A 15 -2.94 -0.02 12.96
C LEU A 15 -2.10 -1.16 12.37
N LEU A 16 -1.07 -1.63 13.06
CA LEU A 16 -0.18 -2.72 12.64
C LEU A 16 -0.74 -4.09 13.06
N THR A 17 -2.00 -4.36 12.69
CA THR A 17 -2.66 -5.64 12.96
C THR A 17 -3.30 -6.21 11.70
N PRO A 18 -3.37 -7.56 11.57
CA PRO A 18 -4.04 -8.22 10.43
C PRO A 18 -5.48 -7.73 10.23
N GLU A 19 -6.23 -7.60 11.33
CA GLU A 19 -7.61 -7.12 11.34
C GLU A 19 -7.73 -5.69 10.78
N SER A 20 -6.78 -4.82 11.07
CA SER A 20 -6.75 -3.46 10.51
C SER A 20 -6.45 -3.44 9.01
N CYS A 21 -5.71 -4.41 8.47
CA CYS A 21 -5.50 -4.55 7.03
C CYS A 21 -6.74 -5.10 6.31
N ILE A 22 -7.41 -6.10 6.90
CA ILE A 22 -8.67 -6.66 6.37
C ILE A 22 -9.77 -5.58 6.43
N SER A 23 -9.97 -4.97 7.59
CA SER A 23 -10.84 -3.81 7.82
C SER A 23 -10.07 -2.51 7.66
N SER A 24 -9.66 -2.21 6.43
CA SER A 24 -8.83 -1.03 6.06
C SER A 24 -9.43 0.34 6.40
N SER A 25 -10.64 0.42 6.97
CA SER A 25 -11.33 1.67 7.31
C SER A 25 -10.50 2.62 8.20
N ARG A 26 -9.87 2.07 9.26
CA ARG A 26 -9.04 2.84 10.20
C ARG A 26 -7.76 3.34 9.54
N ILE A 27 -7.09 2.48 8.78
CA ILE A 27 -5.88 2.83 8.04
C ILE A 27 -6.18 3.91 7.00
N ARG A 28 -7.27 3.77 6.23
CA ARG A 28 -7.70 4.78 5.25
C ARG A 28 -7.96 6.15 5.90
N ALA A 29 -8.63 6.16 7.05
CA ALA A 29 -8.87 7.39 7.80
C ALA A 29 -7.54 8.03 8.27
N PHE A 30 -6.61 7.21 8.76
CA PHE A 30 -5.27 7.65 9.15
C PHE A 30 -4.49 8.24 7.96
N LEU A 31 -4.38 7.50 6.85
CA LEU A 31 -3.66 7.93 5.65
C LEU A 31 -4.23 9.24 5.11
N LYS A 32 -5.57 9.34 5.02
CA LYS A 32 -6.25 10.57 4.60
C LYS A 32 -5.87 11.74 5.53
N LYS A 33 -5.94 11.55 6.84
CA LYS A 33 -5.62 12.62 7.80
C LYS A 33 -4.15 13.03 7.74
N SER A 34 -3.22 12.08 7.64
CA SER A 34 -1.78 12.36 7.51
C SER A 34 -1.48 13.17 6.24
N ARG A 35 -2.03 12.77 5.08
CA ARG A 35 -1.89 13.50 3.80
C ARG A 35 -2.44 14.91 3.88
N ASN A 36 -3.62 15.09 4.49
CA ASN A 36 -4.22 16.42 4.66
C ASN A 36 -3.39 17.34 5.55
N LEU A 37 -2.74 16.81 6.58
CA LEU A 37 -1.95 17.61 7.53
C LEU A 37 -0.56 17.98 7.00
N THR A 38 -0.04 17.24 6.02
CA THR A 38 1.34 17.42 5.53
C THR A 38 1.37 17.85 4.07
N ASP A 39 0.85 17.03 3.18
CA ASP A 39 1.01 17.16 1.75
C ASP A 39 -0.02 18.14 1.14
N ASP A 40 -1.29 18.09 1.54
CA ASP A 40 -2.33 18.98 0.97
C ASP A 40 -2.14 20.44 1.40
N THR A 41 -1.61 20.66 2.61
CA THR A 41 -1.30 21.98 3.17
C THR A 41 0.14 22.42 2.93
N ILE A 42 0.92 21.70 2.12
CA ILE A 42 2.35 22.00 1.93
C ILE A 42 2.56 23.39 1.29
N ARG A 43 1.77 23.75 0.27
CA ARG A 43 1.88 25.04 -0.43
C ARG A 43 1.71 26.24 0.52
N PRO A 44 0.61 26.37 1.30
CA PRO A 44 0.45 27.49 2.22
C PRO A 44 1.53 27.50 3.29
N HIS A 45 1.87 26.35 3.88
CA HIS A 45 2.92 26.26 4.89
C HIS A 45 4.28 26.74 4.37
N LEU A 46 4.65 26.36 3.14
CA LEU A 46 5.91 26.81 2.53
C LEU A 46 5.93 28.32 2.21
N ASN A 47 4.79 28.99 2.10
CA ASN A 47 4.75 30.46 1.94
C ASN A 47 4.99 31.19 3.26
N GLU A 48 4.77 30.54 4.40
CA GLU A 48 4.95 31.14 5.74
C GLU A 48 6.39 30.99 6.26
N ILE A 49 7.16 30.03 5.73
CA ILE A 49 8.55 29.78 6.15
C ILE A 49 9.57 30.46 5.23
N GLU A 50 10.74 30.74 5.77
CA GLU A 50 11.90 31.20 5.00
C GLU A 50 12.48 30.06 4.14
N LYS A 51 12.93 30.38 2.92
CA LYS A 51 13.51 29.39 1.99
C LYS A 51 14.70 28.62 2.57
N SER A 52 15.46 29.22 3.49
CA SER A 52 16.59 28.57 4.19
C SER A 52 16.15 27.45 5.13
N LYS A 53 14.90 27.49 5.62
CA LYS A 53 14.33 26.52 6.57
C LYS A 53 13.60 25.37 5.88
N CYS A 54 13.52 25.37 4.54
CA CYS A 54 12.87 24.30 3.79
C CYS A 54 13.46 22.91 4.07
N SER A 55 14.79 22.80 4.16
CA SER A 55 15.45 21.51 4.42
C SER A 55 15.12 20.98 5.81
N GLN A 56 15.12 21.85 6.82
CA GLN A 56 14.75 21.49 8.18
C GLN A 56 13.29 21.02 8.25
N TYR A 57 12.37 21.77 7.63
CA TYR A 57 10.96 21.39 7.57
C TYR A 57 10.75 20.03 6.89
N PHE A 58 11.47 19.78 5.78
CA PHE A 58 11.39 18.51 5.08
C PHE A 58 11.83 17.34 5.97
N GLU A 59 12.98 17.48 6.65
CA GLU A 59 13.54 16.44 7.51
C GLU A 59 12.72 16.19 8.78
N GLU A 60 12.20 17.25 9.41
CA GLU A 60 11.50 17.16 10.70
C GLU A 60 10.00 16.82 10.57
N GLU A 61 9.33 17.25 9.50
CA GLU A 61 7.86 17.08 9.37
C GLU A 61 7.48 16.11 8.25
N ILE A 62 8.04 16.27 7.04
CA ILE A 62 7.61 15.52 5.85
C ILE A 62 8.15 14.08 5.87
N VAL A 63 9.47 13.92 6.04
CA VAL A 63 10.14 12.61 6.06
C VAL A 63 9.50 11.63 7.06
N PRO A 64 9.31 11.99 8.35
CA PRO A 64 8.75 11.03 9.30
C PRO A 64 7.30 10.66 8.98
N GLN A 65 6.48 11.58 8.47
CA GLN A 65 5.11 11.29 8.05
C GLN A 65 5.06 10.33 6.85
N TRP A 66 5.91 10.55 5.85
CA TRP A 66 6.04 9.64 4.71
C TRP A 66 6.53 8.25 5.12
N ARG A 67 7.41 8.19 6.13
CA ARG A 67 7.91 6.94 6.70
C ARG A 67 6.79 6.14 7.37
N VAL A 68 6.00 6.78 8.24
CA VAL A 68 4.88 6.15 8.95
C VAL A 68 3.83 5.61 7.97
N ARG A 69 3.45 6.40 6.95
CA ARG A 69 2.49 5.94 5.93
C ARG A 69 3.04 4.76 5.12
N GLY A 70 4.31 4.83 4.73
CA GLY A 70 4.99 3.74 4.01
C GLY A 70 5.03 2.45 4.83
N GLU A 71 5.36 2.54 6.12
CA GLU A 71 5.45 1.39 7.02
C GLU A 71 4.11 0.64 7.14
N ILE A 72 2.99 1.37 7.25
CA ILE A 72 1.64 0.77 7.31
C ILE A 72 1.29 0.07 6.00
N ILE A 73 1.55 0.73 4.86
CA ILE A 73 1.25 0.17 3.53
C ILE A 73 2.10 -1.06 3.26
N ASP A 74 3.37 -1.04 3.64
CA ASP A 74 4.29 -2.16 3.49
C ASP A 74 3.92 -3.33 4.41
N TYR A 75 3.48 -3.06 5.64
CA TYR A 75 2.94 -4.07 6.55
C TYR A 75 1.75 -4.80 5.93
N CYS A 76 0.73 -4.07 5.46
CA CYS A 76 -0.42 -4.71 4.82
C CYS A 76 -0.08 -5.41 3.50
N SER A 77 0.92 -4.91 2.76
CA SER A 77 1.41 -5.59 1.55
C SER A 77 2.09 -6.92 1.86
N LYS A 78 2.89 -7.00 2.93
CA LYS A 78 3.50 -8.26 3.39
C LYS A 78 2.44 -9.22 3.91
N TYR A 79 1.52 -8.72 4.72
CA TYR A 79 0.41 -9.52 5.22
C TYR A 79 -0.45 -10.09 4.08
N SER A 80 -0.69 -9.32 3.02
CA SER A 80 -1.40 -9.82 1.83
C SER A 80 -0.69 -11.00 1.16
N GLN A 81 0.64 -10.96 1.09
CA GLN A 81 1.45 -12.05 0.54
C GLN A 81 1.40 -13.29 1.45
N GLU A 82 1.61 -13.09 2.76
CA GLU A 82 1.50 -14.16 3.76
C GLU A 82 0.11 -14.82 3.75
N LEU A 83 -0.95 -14.01 3.62
CA LEU A 83 -2.32 -14.50 3.55
C LEU A 83 -2.53 -15.40 2.31
N ARG A 84 -1.92 -15.06 1.16
CA ARG A 84 -1.96 -15.92 -0.04
C ARG A 84 -1.19 -17.23 0.19
N ASP A 85 -0.05 -17.18 0.86
CA ASP A 85 0.78 -18.37 1.11
C ASP A 85 0.13 -19.36 2.08
N HIS A 86 -0.60 -18.86 3.08
CA HIS A 86 -1.28 -19.68 4.10
C HIS A 86 -2.70 -20.15 3.73
N THR A 87 -3.30 -19.61 2.68
CA THR A 87 -4.64 -20.01 2.21
C THR A 87 -4.58 -21.34 1.42
N SER A 88 -4.51 -22.44 2.18
CA SER A 88 -4.74 -23.88 1.90
C SER A 88 -4.22 -24.57 0.62
N GLN A 89 -3.78 -23.89 -0.43
CA GLN A 89 -3.02 -24.46 -1.54
C GLN A 89 -2.05 -23.41 -2.04
N GLY A 90 -0.75 -23.59 -1.80
CA GLY A 90 0.35 -22.80 -2.37
C GLY A 90 0.50 -22.93 -3.89
N LYS A 91 -0.61 -22.95 -4.62
CA LYS A 91 -0.68 -22.61 -6.03
C LYS A 91 -1.45 -21.31 -6.08
N THR A 92 -0.79 -20.25 -6.51
CA THR A 92 -1.49 -19.15 -7.16
C THR A 92 -2.47 -19.80 -8.13
N VAL A 93 -3.78 -19.69 -7.87
CA VAL A 93 -4.70 -19.86 -8.99
C VAL A 93 -4.41 -18.62 -9.81
N THR A 94 -3.47 -18.76 -10.76
CA THR A 94 -3.47 -17.88 -11.90
C THR A 94 -4.90 -17.98 -12.38
N ALA A 95 -5.66 -16.90 -12.21
CA ALA A 95 -6.98 -16.82 -12.79
C ALA A 95 -6.73 -16.86 -14.30
N THR A 96 -6.52 -18.05 -14.84
CA THR A 96 -6.54 -18.34 -16.26
C THR A 96 -7.98 -18.10 -16.62
N LYS A 97 -8.31 -16.82 -16.80
CA LYS A 97 -9.56 -16.38 -17.40
C LYS A 97 -9.63 -17.17 -18.69
N LEU A 98 -10.64 -18.02 -18.79
CA LEU A 98 -10.84 -18.85 -19.96
C LEU A 98 -10.97 -17.93 -21.18
N SER A 99 -9.92 -17.88 -22.00
CA SER A 99 -10.07 -17.59 -23.42
C SER A 99 -10.23 -18.93 -24.13
N TYR A 100 -11.06 -18.96 -25.17
CA TYR A 100 -11.34 -20.17 -25.96
C TYR A 100 -10.10 -20.67 -26.75
N ASP A 101 -8.98 -19.92 -26.71
CA ASP A 101 -7.82 -20.07 -27.59
C ASP A 101 -6.52 -20.45 -26.85
N LEU A 102 -6.55 -21.36 -25.87
CA LEU A 102 -5.32 -21.77 -25.15
C LEU A 102 -5.18 -23.30 -24.91
N PRO A 103 -3.92 -23.80 -24.86
CA PRO A 103 -3.53 -25.23 -24.87
C PRO A 103 -3.88 -26.05 -23.61
N ASN A 104 -4.59 -25.48 -22.63
CA ASN A 104 -4.97 -26.15 -21.39
C ASN A 104 -6.31 -26.90 -21.47
N ALA A 105 -6.93 -26.98 -22.66
CA ALA A 105 -8.20 -27.67 -22.85
C ALA A 105 -8.15 -29.14 -22.37
N GLU A 106 -7.01 -29.81 -22.56
CA GLU A 106 -6.80 -31.21 -22.21
C GLU A 106 -6.69 -31.42 -20.68
N GLU A 107 -5.93 -30.55 -19.98
CA GLU A 107 -5.80 -30.53 -18.51
C GLU A 107 -7.14 -30.20 -17.83
N MET A 108 -7.98 -29.39 -18.48
CA MET A 108 -9.32 -29.06 -18.00
C MET A 108 -10.30 -30.23 -18.13
N THR A 109 -10.24 -30.99 -19.22
CA THR A 109 -11.09 -32.19 -19.41
C THR A 109 -10.72 -33.34 -18.47
N ASP A 110 -9.45 -33.46 -18.09
CA ASP A 110 -8.99 -34.46 -17.12
C ASP A 110 -9.48 -34.13 -15.69
N LYS A 111 -9.47 -32.84 -15.33
CA LYS A 111 -9.91 -32.38 -14.01
C LYS A 111 -11.44 -32.27 -13.88
N PHE A 112 -12.14 -32.00 -14.98
CA PHE A 112 -13.59 -31.82 -15.00
C PHE A 112 -14.21 -32.64 -16.14
N ASP A 113 -15.00 -33.66 -15.80
CA ASP A 113 -15.84 -34.35 -16.78
C ASP A 113 -17.04 -33.48 -17.16
N LEU A 114 -16.84 -32.60 -18.16
CA LEU A 114 -17.85 -31.68 -18.67
C LEU A 114 -19.04 -32.39 -19.33
N ARG A 115 -18.92 -33.70 -19.64
CA ARG A 115 -20.02 -34.51 -20.18
C ARG A 115 -21.01 -34.91 -19.08
N THR A 116 -20.51 -35.12 -17.86
CA THR A 116 -21.33 -35.44 -16.69
C THR A 116 -21.91 -34.18 -16.04
N ASP A 117 -21.14 -33.08 -15.97
CA ASP A 117 -21.62 -31.78 -15.50
C ASP A 117 -21.05 -30.62 -16.35
N PRO A 118 -21.85 -30.03 -17.25
CA PRO A 118 -21.45 -28.89 -18.09
C PRO A 118 -21.02 -27.63 -17.31
N TYR A 119 -21.38 -27.51 -16.03
CA TYR A 119 -21.09 -26.34 -15.19
C TYR A 119 -20.03 -26.60 -14.11
N ALA A 120 -19.45 -27.80 -14.04
CA ALA A 120 -18.48 -28.17 -13.01
C ALA A 120 -17.32 -27.16 -12.90
N TYR A 121 -16.80 -26.72 -14.05
CA TYR A 121 -15.73 -25.73 -14.12
C TYR A 121 -16.13 -24.35 -13.57
N LYS A 122 -17.30 -23.83 -13.98
CA LYS A 122 -17.80 -22.52 -13.52
C LYS A 122 -18.04 -22.52 -12.01
N SER A 123 -18.58 -23.62 -11.49
CA SER A 123 -18.78 -23.81 -10.05
C SER A 123 -17.45 -23.86 -9.30
N TYR A 124 -16.44 -24.53 -9.85
CA TYR A 124 -15.10 -24.55 -9.29
C TYR A 124 -14.46 -23.15 -9.27
N GLN A 125 -14.48 -22.44 -10.41
CA GLN A 125 -13.98 -21.07 -10.50
C GLN A 125 -14.64 -20.17 -9.46
N ARG A 126 -15.97 -20.21 -9.36
CA ARG A 126 -16.70 -19.41 -8.38
C ARG A 126 -16.24 -19.68 -6.95
N ARG A 127 -16.04 -20.96 -6.57
CA ARG A 127 -15.56 -21.30 -5.22
C ARG A 127 -14.15 -20.75 -4.97
N ILE A 128 -13.28 -20.82 -5.97
CA ILE A 128 -11.93 -20.28 -5.90
C ILE A 128 -11.98 -18.74 -5.79
N ASP A 129 -12.76 -18.07 -6.63
CA ASP A 129 -12.93 -16.62 -6.60
C ASP A 129 -13.48 -16.16 -5.24
N GLU A 130 -14.47 -16.87 -4.69
CA GLU A 130 -15.01 -16.61 -3.35
C GLU A 130 -13.95 -16.80 -2.25
N GLN A 131 -13.06 -17.79 -2.40
CA GLN A 131 -11.97 -18.06 -1.46
C GLN A 131 -10.89 -16.97 -1.48
N TYR A 132 -10.55 -16.42 -2.65
CA TYR A 132 -9.47 -15.45 -2.79
C TYR A 132 -9.93 -13.98 -2.89
N ALA A 133 -11.24 -13.71 -2.96
CA ALA A 133 -11.79 -12.36 -3.08
C ALA A 133 -11.25 -11.38 -2.03
N GLN A 134 -11.05 -11.83 -0.78
CA GLN A 134 -10.49 -11.00 0.28
C GLN A 134 -9.00 -10.69 0.06
N CYS A 135 -8.22 -11.68 -0.38
CA CYS A 135 -6.81 -11.51 -0.70
C CYS A 135 -6.63 -10.52 -1.86
N ASP A 136 -7.42 -10.68 -2.93
CA ASP A 136 -7.38 -9.82 -4.11
C ASP A 136 -7.83 -8.41 -3.79
N ALA A 137 -8.87 -8.23 -2.97
CA ALA A 137 -9.31 -6.91 -2.52
C ALA A 137 -8.23 -6.19 -1.71
N LEU A 138 -7.55 -6.91 -0.81
CA LEU A 138 -6.45 -6.39 0.00
C LEU A 138 -5.26 -6.01 -0.88
N ASP A 139 -4.83 -6.91 -1.77
CA ASP A 139 -3.69 -6.68 -2.66
C ASP A 139 -3.94 -5.47 -3.57
N ASN A 140 -5.08 -5.43 -4.27
CA ASN A 140 -5.49 -4.30 -5.09
C ASN A 140 -5.50 -2.98 -4.30
N TRP A 141 -6.03 -3.00 -3.07
CA TRP A 141 -6.02 -1.81 -2.22
C TRP A 141 -4.59 -1.38 -1.85
N THR A 142 -3.71 -2.30 -1.44
CA THR A 142 -2.33 -1.95 -1.10
C THR A 142 -1.54 -1.40 -2.29
N GLN A 143 -1.71 -1.96 -3.50
CA GLN A 143 -1.08 -1.44 -4.72
C GLN A 143 -1.58 -0.04 -5.09
N ASN A 144 -2.89 0.20 -4.93
CA ASN A 144 -3.47 1.53 -5.11
C ASN A 144 -2.88 2.53 -4.12
N GLU A 145 -2.78 2.19 -2.83
CA GLU A 145 -2.18 3.09 -1.83
C GLU A 145 -0.69 3.36 -2.11
N LYS A 146 0.08 2.37 -2.56
CA LYS A 146 1.47 2.57 -3.01
C LYS A 146 1.55 3.57 -4.17
N THR A 147 0.68 3.41 -5.15
CA THR A 147 0.60 4.30 -6.31
C THR A 147 0.21 5.72 -5.88
N VAL A 148 -0.78 5.86 -5.00
CA VAL A 148 -1.21 7.15 -4.45
C VAL A 148 -0.07 7.81 -3.67
N GLU A 149 0.64 7.08 -2.81
CA GLU A 149 1.80 7.64 -2.11
C GLU A 149 2.90 8.08 -3.07
N GLN A 150 3.15 7.34 -4.15
CA GLN A 150 4.12 7.77 -5.17
C GLN A 150 3.70 9.10 -5.83
N ILE A 151 2.43 9.24 -6.20
CA ILE A 151 1.90 10.49 -6.79
C ILE A 151 2.02 11.65 -5.81
N ILE A 152 1.63 11.44 -4.54
CA ILE A 152 1.69 12.48 -3.52
C ILE A 152 3.13 12.91 -3.27
N ARG A 153 4.07 11.95 -3.19
CA ARG A 153 5.51 12.25 -3.06
C ARG A 153 6.04 13.03 -4.25
N GLN A 154 5.60 12.73 -5.47
CA GLN A 154 6.02 13.50 -6.65
C GLN A 154 5.49 14.94 -6.59
N GLN A 155 4.19 15.11 -6.32
CA GLN A 155 3.55 16.44 -6.26
C GLN A 155 4.15 17.32 -5.17
N THR A 156 4.43 16.76 -4.00
CA THR A 156 5.06 17.48 -2.89
C THR A 156 6.49 17.89 -3.23
N VAL A 157 7.25 17.05 -3.94
CA VAL A 157 8.59 17.38 -4.45
C VAL A 157 8.52 18.50 -5.50
N GLU A 158 7.53 18.47 -6.40
CA GLU A 158 7.30 19.56 -7.35
C GLU A 158 7.04 20.88 -6.61
N VAL A 159 6.20 20.87 -5.58
CA VAL A 159 5.94 22.06 -4.76
C VAL A 159 7.19 22.55 -4.01
N LEU A 160 7.98 21.64 -3.46
CA LEU A 160 9.23 21.98 -2.79
C LEU A 160 10.20 22.63 -3.78
N ASN A 161 10.32 22.11 -5.00
CA ASN A 161 11.15 22.71 -6.04
C ASN A 161 10.64 24.09 -6.48
N ASP A 162 9.33 24.30 -6.55
CA ASP A 162 8.73 25.59 -6.90
C ASP A 162 8.99 26.68 -5.86
N LYS A 163 8.83 26.34 -4.56
CA LYS A 163 8.84 27.32 -3.46
C LYS A 163 10.21 27.47 -2.81
N CYS A 164 10.94 26.37 -2.71
CA CYS A 164 12.28 26.33 -2.14
C CYS A 164 13.32 26.41 -3.27
N PHE A 165 14.44 25.71 -3.11
CA PHE A 165 15.48 25.58 -4.12
C PHE A 165 15.42 24.18 -4.74
N TYR A 166 15.96 24.05 -5.95
CA TYR A 166 16.02 22.76 -6.63
C TYR A 166 16.96 21.82 -5.88
N GLN A 167 16.41 20.69 -5.43
CA GLN A 167 17.15 19.60 -4.79
C GLN A 167 16.51 18.27 -5.19
N ASP A 168 17.30 17.20 -5.23
CA ASP A 168 16.74 15.84 -5.31
C ASP A 168 16.18 15.42 -3.95
N TRP A 169 14.97 15.91 -3.66
CA TRP A 169 14.21 15.61 -2.44
C TRP A 169 13.89 14.12 -2.30
N MET A 170 13.75 13.39 -3.42
CA MET A 170 13.54 11.93 -3.40
C MET A 170 14.80 11.19 -2.94
N GLN A 171 15.98 11.63 -3.37
CA GLN A 171 17.23 11.08 -2.86
C GLN A 171 17.47 11.49 -1.41
N ALA A 172 17.09 12.70 -1.01
CA ALA A 172 17.15 13.15 0.39
C ALA A 172 16.28 12.26 1.29
N PHE A 173 15.04 11.95 0.87
CA PHE A 173 14.19 11.00 1.57
C PHE A 173 14.85 9.62 1.71
N LYS A 174 15.43 9.07 0.65
CA LYS A 174 16.12 7.77 0.71
C LYS A 174 17.31 7.75 1.67
N ARG A 175 18.02 8.87 1.80
CA ARG A 175 19.13 9.02 2.75
C ARG A 175 18.62 9.09 4.19
N ALA A 176 17.52 9.81 4.41
CA ALA A 176 16.90 9.93 5.72
C ALA A 176 16.18 8.65 6.17
N SER A 177 15.60 7.88 5.23
CA SER A 177 14.94 6.60 5.53
C SER A 177 15.94 5.49 5.86
N ASN A 178 17.15 5.57 5.31
CA ASN A 178 18.26 4.66 5.57
C ASN A 178 19.38 5.42 6.28
N PRO A 179 19.22 5.80 7.56
CA PRO A 179 20.36 6.29 8.32
C PRO A 179 21.38 5.15 8.30
N LYS A 180 22.54 5.39 7.68
CA LYS A 180 23.63 4.41 7.65
C LYS A 180 23.82 3.86 9.07
N LYS A 181 23.90 2.53 9.19
CA LYS A 181 24.49 1.87 10.35
C LYS A 181 25.82 2.50 10.71
#